data_AF-A0A7T7L222-F1
#
_entry.id   AF-A0A7T7L222-F1
#
_cell.length_a   1.000
_cell.length_b   1.000
_cell.length_c   1.000
_cell.angle_alpha   90.00
_cell.angle_beta   90.00
_cell.angle_gamma   90.00
#
_symmetry.space_group_name_H-M   'P 1'
#
loop_
_entity.id
_entity.type
_entity.pdbx_description
1 polymer ?
#
loop_
_entity_poly.entity_id
_entity_poly.type
_entity_poly.pdbx_seq_one_letter_code
_entity_poly.pdbx_strand_id
1 'polypeptide(L)' 'MAAEDERPDTPRRPHVALEAHECKQRAEDHYKRMDERLVWAVLAVAAELHLIRKEKRRAR' A
#
# COMPACT_ATOMS: atom_id res chain seq x y z
N MET A 1 -3.73 -25.35 -25.62
CA MET A 1 -2.50 -25.16 -24.83
C MET A 1 -2.63 -23.84 -24.08
N ALA A 2 -2.84 -23.89 -22.78
CA ALA A 2 -2.69 -22.76 -21.88
C ALA A 2 -2.22 -23.36 -20.55
N ALA A 3 -0.90 -23.43 -20.41
CA ALA A 3 -0.24 -23.74 -19.16
C ALA A 3 0.55 -22.49 -18.76
N GLU A 4 0.82 -22.38 -17.46
CA GLU A 4 1.53 -21.30 -16.75
C GLU A 4 0.56 -20.18 -16.33
N ASP A 5 0.28 -19.90 -15.06
CA ASP A 5 1.17 -19.93 -13.89
C ASP A 5 0.31 -19.91 -12.60
N GLU A 6 -0.29 -21.05 -12.22
CA GLU A 6 -0.91 -21.20 -10.89
C GLU A 6 0.14 -21.72 -9.90
N ARG A 7 1.00 -20.83 -9.41
CA ARG A 7 1.85 -21.12 -8.25
C ARG A 7 1.08 -20.79 -6.96
N PRO A 8 0.67 -21.78 -6.14
CA PRO A 8 -0.17 -21.56 -4.97
C PRO A 8 0.56 -20.92 -3.77
N ASP A 9 1.85 -20.58 -3.89
CA ASP A 9 2.72 -20.22 -2.76
C ASP A 9 3.38 -18.84 -2.85
N THR A 10 2.89 -17.94 -3.69
CA THR A 10 3.30 -16.54 -3.55
C THR A 10 2.49 -15.91 -2.42
N PRO A 11 3.12 -15.42 -1.33
CA PRO A 11 2.38 -14.68 -0.31
C PRO A 11 1.71 -13.52 -1.03
N ARG A 12 0.36 -13.55 -1.10
CA ARG A 12 -0.45 -12.45 -1.62
C ARG A 12 0.05 -11.23 -0.88
N ARG A 13 0.83 -10.38 -1.57
CA ARG A 13 1.35 -9.14 -0.98
C ARG A 13 0.12 -8.49 -0.38
N PRO A 14 0.12 -8.16 0.92
CA PRO A 14 -1.03 -7.51 1.51
C PRO A 14 -1.38 -6.35 0.57
N HIS A 15 -2.66 -6.21 0.23
CA HIS A 15 -3.18 -5.08 -0.51
C HIS A 15 -2.97 -3.82 0.35
N VAL A 16 -1.72 -3.42 0.52
CA VAL A 16 -1.32 -2.11 1.00
C VAL A 16 -1.77 -1.19 -0.13
N ALA A 17 -2.55 -0.18 0.19
CA ALA A 17 -3.10 0.75 -0.78
C ALA A 17 -2.03 1.13 -1.81
N LEU A 18 -2.41 1.01 -3.08
CA LEU A 18 -1.48 1.04 -4.21
C LEU A 18 -0.75 2.39 -4.29
N GLU A 19 -1.36 3.45 -3.74
CA GLU A 19 -0.81 4.79 -3.77
C GLU A 19 -0.95 5.50 -2.42
N ALA A 20 0.16 6.07 -1.93
CA ALA A 20 0.17 6.86 -0.69
C ALA A 20 -0.87 8.00 -0.70
N HIS A 21 -1.18 8.52 -1.89
CA HIS A 21 -2.14 9.59 -2.08
C HIS A 21 -3.58 9.16 -1.72
N GLU A 22 -4.01 7.96 -2.11
CA GLU A 22 -5.34 7.44 -1.77
C GLU A 22 -5.52 7.25 -0.26
N CYS A 23 -4.47 6.77 0.43
CA CYS A 23 -4.49 6.66 1.89
C CYS A 23 -4.62 8.02 2.57
N LYS A 24 -3.93 9.05 2.07
CA LYS A 24 -4.05 10.41 2.61
C LYS A 24 -5.46 10.96 2.48
N GLN A 25 -6.07 10.82 1.29
CA GLN A 25 -7.45 11.25 1.06
C GLN A 25 -8.41 10.59 2.06
N ARG A 26 -8.25 9.28 2.32
CA ARG A 26 -9.09 8.58 3.30
C ARG A 26 -8.79 8.93 4.75
N ALA A 27 -7.55 9.31 5.09
CA ALA A 27 -7.21 9.80 6.41
C ALA A 27 -7.84 11.18 6.70
N GLU A 28 -8.02 11.99 5.66
CA GLU A 28 -8.60 13.33 5.73
C GLU A 28 -10.14 13.33 5.65
N ASP A 29 -10.77 12.20 5.30
CA ASP A 29 -12.22 12.06 5.20
C ASP A 29 -12.92 12.17 6.57
N HIS A 30 -13.60 13.29 6.79
CA HIS A 30 -14.34 13.59 8.02
C HIS A 30 -15.62 12.75 8.20
N TYR A 31 -16.09 12.06 7.15
CA TYR A 31 -17.21 11.12 7.26
C TYR A 31 -16.79 9.78 7.87
N LYS A 32 -15.49 9.53 8.02
CA LYS A 32 -14.93 8.32 8.65
C LYS A 32 -14.73 8.50 10.14
N ARG A 33 -14.80 7.37 10.86
CA ARG A 33 -14.47 7.32 12.29
C ARG A 33 -12.99 7.66 12.49
N MET A 34 -12.67 8.29 13.62
CA MET A 34 -11.30 8.68 13.97
C MET A 34 -10.32 7.51 13.86
N ASP A 35 -10.66 6.35 14.43
CA ASP A 35 -9.80 5.16 14.41
C ASP A 35 -9.52 4.67 12.98
N GLU A 36 -10.54 4.71 12.12
CA GLU A 36 -10.40 4.35 10.70
C GLU A 36 -9.47 5.34 9.99
N ARG A 37 -9.62 6.64 10.24
CA ARG A 37 -8.75 7.69 9.69
C ARG A 37 -7.30 7.53 10.13
N LEU A 38 -7.06 7.14 11.39
CA LEU A 38 -5.73 6.88 11.92
C LEU A 38 -5.07 5.68 11.22
N VAL A 39 -5.82 4.60 10.96
CA VAL A 39 -5.33 3.46 10.18
C VAL A 39 -4.93 3.90 8.77
N TRP A 40 -5.77 4.70 8.11
CA TRP A 40 -5.43 5.25 6.78
C TRP A 40 -4.18 6.14 6.82
N ALA A 41 -3.98 6.94 7.86
CA ALA A 41 -2.78 7.75 8.03
C ALA A 41 -1.51 6.89 8.16
N VAL A 42 -1.56 5.80 8.94
CA VAL A 42 -0.43 4.86 9.08
C VAL A 42 -0.12 4.19 7.75
N LEU A 43 -1.15 3.77 7.00
CA LEU A 43 -0.99 3.16 5.68
C LEU A 43 -0.38 4.13 4.66
N ALA A 44 -0.73 5.43 4.70
CA ALA A 44 -0.11 6.45 3.86
C ALA A 44 1.40 6.52 4.08
N VAL A 45 1.82 6.63 5.35
CA VAL A 45 3.25 6.70 5.72
C VAL A 45 4.00 5.43 5.30
N ALA A 46 3.39 4.26 5.51
CA ALA A 46 3.99 2.99 5.10
C ALA A 46 4.21 2.91 3.57
N ALA A 47 3.25 3.40 2.78
CA ALA A 47 3.35 3.47 1.33
C ALA A 47 4.48 4.43 0.87
N GLU A 48 4.60 5.60 1.47
CA GLU A 48 5.69 6.55 1.16
C GLU A 48 7.06 5.96 1.48
N LEU A 49 7.22 5.35 2.66
CA LEU A 49 8.46 4.69 3.03
C LEU A 49 8.83 3.56 2.07
N HIS A 50 7.84 2.81 1.58
CA HIS A 50 8.06 1.79 0.56
C HIS A 50 8.60 2.39 -0.74
N LEU A 51 8.02 3.49 -1.21
CA LEU A 51 8.46 4.20 -2.42
C LEU A 51 9.90 4.71 -2.27
N ILE A 52 10.22 5.38 -1.16
CA ILE A 52 11.59 5.85 -0.87
C ILE A 52 12.59 4.68 -0.87
N ARG A 53 12.24 3.55 -0.23
CA ARG A 53 13.11 2.35 -0.22
C ARG A 53 13.27 1.71 -1.59
N LYS A 54 12.26 1.81 -2.46
CA LYS A 54 12.33 1.32 -3.85
C LYS A 54 13.22 2.23 -4.70
N GLU A 55 13.07 3.54 -4.55
CA GLU A 55 13.88 4.55 -5.25
C GLU A 55 15.37 4.46 -4.86
N LYS A 56 15.67 4.39 -3.56
CA LYS A 56 17.04 4.18 -3.06
C LYS A 56 17.70 2.90 -3.58
N ARG A 57 16.92 1.86 -3.88
CA ARG A 57 17.42 0.61 -4.48
C ARG A 57 17.68 0.74 -5.98
N ARG A 58 16.97 1.62 -6.68
CA ARG A 58 17.17 1.89 -8.12
C ARG A 58 18.34 2.83 -8.39
N ALA A 59 18.66 3.71 -7.45
CA ALA A 59 19.76 4.67 -7.55
C ALA A 59 21.16 4.08 -7.20
N ARG A 60 21.23 2.79 -6.87
CA ARG A 60 22.46 2.03 -6.65
C ARG A 60 22.75 1.19 -7.88
#